data_AF-A0A4Y2M9B3-F1
#
_entry.id   AF-A0A4Y2M9B3-F1
#
_cell.length_a   1.000
_cell.length_b   1.000
_cell.length_c   1.000
_cell.angle_alpha   90.00
_cell.angle_beta   90.00
_cell.angle_gamma   90.00
#
_symmetry.space_group_name_H-M   'P 1'
#
loop_
_entity.id
_entity.type
_entity.pdbx_description
1 polymer ?
#
loop_
_entity_poly.entity_id
_entity_poly.type
_entity_poly.pdbx_seq_one_letter_code
_entity_poly.pdbx_strand_id
1 'polypeptide(L)'
;MSSATSQSSSVASVSYNFVLKWSLKGKKLKDLRQESSNLSVIRSDMYQFKSAKDLGFYLEIAKSSYAYNINIKGSKTWSFELVYAFLVSKERAFQLKASPQLSFLSSFYDLIYGVMVYSRFLPDEEDVTVHCVVIADPVHQAPSTKEDDLSLKEGQNIVDIEGRPMFALPESYTNKMVIDFIRRGDVPNLDIDKAIQIIRETKEHKCEVLKILCVEYLMGNITTKSIRQISRAAIDIGLPVLERSCMEKIADGSIQTNDQTDENRLGLSLVGQCYSIYHVVRLSPKRFSSDDDDDDKMMSTLNTKSYCG
;
A
#
# COMPACT_ATOMS: atom_id res chain seq x y z
N MET A 1 -6.84 -49.78 45.97
CA MET A 1 -7.52 -48.91 44.98
C MET A 1 -6.52 -47.86 44.55
N SER A 2 -5.96 -47.99 43.34
CA SER A 2 -4.96 -47.05 42.82
C SER A 2 -5.66 -46.07 41.90
N SER A 3 -5.71 -44.79 42.27
CA SER A 3 -6.26 -43.74 41.41
C SER A 3 -5.24 -43.42 40.32
N ALA A 4 -5.52 -43.85 39.09
CA ALA A 4 -4.79 -43.38 37.92
C ALA A 4 -5.17 -41.92 37.68
N THR A 5 -4.24 -41.01 37.94
CA THR A 5 -4.35 -39.60 37.57
C THR A 5 -4.20 -39.51 36.06
N SER A 6 -5.32 -39.31 35.35
CA SER A 6 -5.34 -39.02 33.93
C SER A 6 -4.69 -37.65 33.69
N GLN A 7 -3.42 -37.66 33.29
CA GLN A 7 -2.76 -36.49 32.72
C GLN A 7 -3.45 -36.16 31.40
N SER A 8 -4.31 -35.13 31.40
CA SER A 8 -4.84 -34.58 30.15
C SER A 8 -3.71 -33.80 29.46
N SER A 9 -3.14 -34.37 28.40
CA SER A 9 -2.20 -33.65 27.55
C SER A 9 -2.99 -32.63 26.73
N SER A 10 -2.98 -31.36 27.14
CA SER A 10 -3.50 -30.27 26.31
C SER A 10 -2.53 -30.03 25.16
N VAL A 11 -2.92 -30.41 23.94
CA VAL A 11 -2.18 -30.06 22.72
C VAL A 11 -2.47 -28.60 22.43
N ALA A 12 -1.49 -27.71 22.66
CA ALA A 12 -1.54 -26.33 22.19
C ALA A 12 -0.97 -26.31 20.76
N SER A 13 -1.82 -26.07 19.76
CA SER A 13 -1.34 -25.74 18.41
C SER A 13 -0.68 -24.37 18.46
N VAL A 14 0.57 -24.28 18.00
CA VAL A 14 1.32 -23.03 17.95
C VAL A 14 1.09 -22.40 16.58
N SER A 15 0.44 -21.24 16.54
CA SER A 15 0.26 -20.45 15.32
C SER A 15 1.21 -19.25 15.32
N TYR A 16 1.83 -18.96 14.18
CA TYR A 16 2.69 -17.80 14.00
C TYR A 16 2.03 -16.76 13.10
N ASN A 17 2.04 -15.50 13.50
CA ASN A 17 1.57 -14.37 12.70
C ASN A 17 2.76 -13.47 12.34
N PHE A 18 2.95 -13.26 11.04
CA PHE A 18 4.01 -12.43 10.47
C PHE A 18 3.42 -11.19 9.79
N VAL A 19 3.82 -10.01 10.29
CA VAL A 19 3.55 -8.72 9.64
C VAL A 19 4.75 -8.37 8.75
N LEU A 20 4.57 -8.47 7.44
CA LEU A 20 5.67 -8.33 6.48
C LEU A 20 5.58 -7.03 5.69
N LYS A 21 6.76 -6.48 5.42
CA LYS A 21 6.97 -5.35 4.53
C LYS A 21 7.98 -5.75 3.47
N TRP A 22 7.58 -5.63 2.21
CA TRP A 22 8.41 -6.01 1.07
C TRP A 22 8.47 -4.87 0.06
N SER A 23 9.66 -4.28 -0.08
CA SER A 23 9.89 -3.15 -0.98
C SER A 23 10.25 -3.62 -2.39
N LEU A 24 9.67 -2.95 -3.37
CA LEU A 24 9.80 -3.23 -4.79
C LEU A 24 9.97 -1.94 -5.57
N LYS A 25 10.68 -2.00 -6.69
CA LYS A 25 10.67 -0.92 -7.69
C LYS A 25 9.41 -0.97 -8.52
N GLY A 26 8.80 0.17 -8.78
CA GLY A 26 7.60 0.28 -9.60
C GLY A 26 7.77 -0.33 -11.00
N LYS A 27 8.98 -0.23 -11.56
CA LYS A 27 9.35 -0.91 -12.81
C LYS A 27 9.05 -2.42 -12.80
N LYS A 28 9.39 -3.14 -11.72
CA LYS A 28 9.16 -4.59 -11.65
C LYS A 28 7.67 -4.94 -11.76
N LEU A 29 6.81 -4.15 -11.13
CA LEU A 29 5.35 -4.31 -11.22
C LEU A 29 4.87 -4.07 -12.66
N LYS A 30 5.31 -2.99 -13.29
CA LYS A 30 4.98 -2.71 -14.71
C LYS A 30 5.43 -3.84 -15.63
N ASP A 31 6.68 -4.27 -15.51
CA ASP A 31 7.28 -5.31 -16.32
C ASP A 31 6.52 -6.63 -16.17
N LEU A 32 6.02 -6.96 -14.97
CA LEU A 32 5.21 -8.16 -14.73
C LEU A 32 3.92 -8.20 -15.58
N ARG A 33 3.38 -7.03 -15.94
CA ARG A 33 2.14 -6.90 -16.74
C ARG A 33 2.37 -6.81 -18.23
N GLN A 34 3.51 -6.28 -18.66
CA GLN A 34 3.80 -6.11 -20.08
C GLN A 34 3.80 -7.49 -20.77
N GLU A 35 3.04 -7.61 -21.86
CA GLU A 35 3.00 -8.85 -22.65
C GLU A 35 4.37 -9.17 -23.25
N SER A 36 5.13 -8.14 -23.64
CA SER A 36 6.49 -8.24 -24.17
C SER A 36 7.56 -8.59 -23.13
N SER A 37 7.23 -8.58 -21.84
CA SER A 37 8.18 -8.89 -20.78
C SER A 37 8.23 -10.38 -20.48
N ASN A 38 9.45 -10.91 -20.33
CA ASN A 38 9.69 -12.29 -19.90
C ASN A 38 9.41 -12.51 -18.40
N LEU A 39 9.12 -11.44 -17.64
CA LEU A 39 8.85 -11.53 -16.22
C LEU A 39 7.45 -12.11 -15.97
N SER A 40 7.41 -13.35 -15.47
CA SER A 40 6.15 -14.04 -15.13
C SER A 40 5.78 -13.93 -13.65
N VAL A 41 6.77 -13.65 -12.79
CA VAL A 41 6.61 -13.60 -11.33
C VAL A 41 7.66 -12.70 -10.69
N ILE A 42 7.24 -11.94 -9.68
CA ILE A 42 8.13 -11.21 -8.77
C ILE A 42 8.17 -11.99 -7.46
N ARG A 43 9.37 -12.25 -6.92
CA ARG A 43 9.57 -13.00 -5.67
C ARG A 43 10.14 -12.09 -4.59
N SER A 44 9.67 -12.25 -3.36
CA SER A 44 10.34 -11.69 -2.18
C SER A 44 11.61 -12.48 -1.85
N ASP A 45 12.36 -12.05 -0.85
CA ASP A 45 13.36 -12.90 -0.20
C ASP A 45 12.70 -14.11 0.48
N MET A 46 13.51 -15.12 0.83
CA MET A 46 13.09 -16.28 1.60
C MET A 46 13.15 -15.94 3.09
N TYR A 47 11.99 -15.93 3.73
CA TYR A 47 11.87 -15.72 5.17
C TYR A 47 12.02 -17.06 5.90
N GLN A 48 12.95 -17.13 6.86
CA GLN A 48 13.19 -18.33 7.65
C GLN A 48 13.08 -18.00 9.14
N PHE A 49 12.31 -18.78 9.89
CA PHE A 49 12.11 -18.53 11.32
C PHE A 49 13.21 -19.17 12.16
N LYS A 50 13.96 -18.39 12.95
CA LYS A 50 15.11 -18.92 13.70
C LYS A 50 14.74 -20.02 14.70
N SER A 51 13.57 -19.91 15.33
CA SER A 51 13.10 -20.85 16.35
C SER A 51 12.46 -22.12 15.78
N ALA A 52 12.11 -22.13 14.48
CA ALA A 52 11.58 -23.30 13.78
C ALA A 52 12.21 -23.34 12.38
N LYS A 53 13.36 -24.02 12.25
CA LYS A 53 14.19 -23.98 11.03
C LYS A 53 13.48 -24.49 9.77
N ASP A 54 12.51 -25.38 9.97
CA ASP A 54 11.65 -25.94 8.94
C ASP A 54 10.51 -24.98 8.51
N LEU A 55 10.27 -23.90 9.26
CA LEU A 55 9.35 -22.83 8.89
C LEU A 55 10.07 -21.83 7.98
N GLY A 56 9.94 -22.07 6.67
CA GLY A 56 10.44 -21.21 5.61
C GLY A 56 9.37 -20.89 4.59
N PHE A 57 9.30 -19.63 4.14
CA PHE A 57 8.38 -19.23 3.07
C PHE A 57 8.84 -17.96 2.33
N TYR A 58 8.27 -17.72 1.16
CA TYR A 58 8.42 -16.49 0.41
C TYR A 58 7.11 -16.13 -0.31
N LEU A 59 7.01 -14.89 -0.77
CA LEU A 59 5.86 -14.33 -1.47
C LEU A 59 6.13 -14.29 -2.98
N GLU A 60 5.11 -14.60 -3.77
CA GLU A 60 5.14 -14.49 -5.23
C GLU A 60 3.99 -13.59 -5.70
N ILE A 61 4.30 -12.56 -6.49
CA ILE A 61 3.30 -11.81 -7.27
C ILE A 61 3.37 -12.34 -8.69
N ALA A 62 2.33 -13.06 -9.11
CA ALA A 62 2.25 -13.66 -10.43
C ALA A 62 1.58 -12.72 -11.44
N LYS A 63 1.99 -12.85 -12.70
CA LYS A 63 1.29 -12.25 -13.84
C LYS A 63 -0.15 -12.75 -13.91
N SER A 64 -1.09 -11.83 -14.08
CA SER A 64 -2.52 -12.11 -14.15
C SER A 64 -3.19 -11.11 -15.06
N SER A 65 -4.25 -11.54 -15.75
CA SER A 65 -4.99 -10.76 -16.74
C SER A 65 -5.84 -9.64 -16.13
N TYR A 66 -6.27 -9.77 -14.87
CA TYR A 66 -7.24 -8.83 -14.26
C TYR A 66 -6.70 -8.09 -13.04
N ALA A 67 -6.08 -8.80 -12.10
CA ALA A 67 -5.49 -8.21 -10.90
C ALA A 67 -4.25 -9.02 -10.51
N TYR A 68 -3.25 -8.39 -9.88
CA TYR A 68 -2.14 -9.16 -9.33
C TYR A 68 -2.63 -10.22 -8.37
N ASN A 69 -2.04 -11.42 -8.47
CA ASN A 69 -2.28 -12.47 -7.51
C ASN A 69 -1.02 -12.67 -6.69
N ILE A 70 -1.11 -12.39 -5.39
CA ILE A 70 -0.05 -12.64 -4.44
C ILE A 70 -0.29 -13.97 -3.73
N ASN A 71 0.71 -14.85 -3.79
CA ASN A 71 0.66 -16.19 -3.23
C ASN A 71 1.83 -16.41 -2.28
N ILE A 72 1.64 -17.33 -1.34
CA ILE A 72 2.71 -17.80 -0.45
C ILE A 72 3.24 -19.12 -1.01
N LYS A 73 4.56 -19.26 -1.04
CA LYS A 73 5.26 -20.53 -1.25
C LYS A 73 6.03 -20.83 0.02
N GLY A 74 5.70 -21.92 0.69
CA GLY A 74 6.32 -22.29 1.95
C GLY A 74 6.48 -23.79 2.13
N SER A 75 7.20 -24.14 3.18
CA SER A 75 7.52 -25.52 3.61
C SER A 75 6.26 -26.37 3.77
N LYS A 76 6.28 -27.62 3.30
CA LYS A 76 5.12 -28.53 3.39
C LYS A 76 4.76 -28.95 4.82
N THR A 77 5.62 -28.70 5.81
CA THR A 77 5.35 -28.94 7.24
C THR A 77 4.44 -27.86 7.84
N TRP A 78 4.11 -26.82 7.07
CA TRP A 78 3.34 -25.67 7.50
C TRP A 78 2.22 -25.35 6.51
N SER A 79 1.06 -24.95 7.03
CA SER A 79 0.00 -24.33 6.26
C SER A 79 0.10 -22.84 6.39
N PHE A 80 0.00 -22.13 5.27
CA PHE A 80 0.14 -20.69 5.22
C PHE A 80 -1.15 -20.03 4.76
N GLU A 81 -1.58 -19.01 5.48
CA GLU A 81 -2.68 -18.14 5.11
C GLU A 81 -2.17 -16.72 4.89
N LEU A 82 -2.42 -16.16 3.70
CA LEU A 82 -2.24 -14.73 3.45
C LEU A 82 -3.52 -14.02 3.86
N VAL A 83 -3.59 -13.42 5.04
CA VAL A 83 -4.83 -12.80 5.57
C VAL A 83 -5.26 -11.62 4.70
N TYR A 84 -4.31 -10.77 4.37
CA TYR A 84 -4.50 -9.68 3.41
C TYR A 84 -3.15 -9.26 2.81
N ALA A 85 -3.21 -8.53 1.70
CA ALA A 85 -2.07 -7.85 1.12
C ALA A 85 -2.51 -6.57 0.41
N PHE A 86 -1.75 -5.51 0.61
CA PHE A 86 -1.94 -4.24 -0.09
C PHE A 86 -0.59 -3.60 -0.40
N LEU A 87 -0.63 -2.68 -1.34
CA LEU A 87 0.51 -1.95 -1.88
C LEU A 87 0.43 -0.50 -1.43
N VAL A 88 1.53 0.06 -0.96
CA VAL A 88 1.67 1.48 -0.63
C VAL A 88 2.65 2.12 -1.59
N SER A 89 2.23 3.21 -2.21
CA SER A 89 3.01 4.03 -3.14
C SER A 89 2.74 5.50 -2.80
N LYS A 90 3.80 6.21 -2.38
CA LYS A 90 3.70 7.56 -1.78
C LYS A 90 2.63 7.62 -0.70
N GLU A 91 1.55 8.36 -0.95
CA GLU A 91 0.46 8.64 -0.01
C GLU A 91 -0.80 7.82 -0.32
N ARG A 92 -0.68 6.81 -1.20
CA ARG A 92 -1.82 5.99 -1.66
C ARG A 92 -1.63 4.53 -1.31
N ALA A 93 -2.73 3.83 -1.06
CA ALA A 93 -2.75 2.39 -0.85
C ALA A 93 -3.72 1.69 -1.79
N PHE A 94 -3.35 0.48 -2.19
CA PHE A 94 -4.08 -0.29 -3.18
C PHE A 94 -4.17 -1.75 -2.80
N GLN A 95 -5.31 -2.37 -3.06
CA GLN A 95 -5.51 -3.78 -2.77
C GLN A 95 -4.67 -4.65 -3.71
N LEU A 96 -3.98 -5.65 -3.14
CA LEU A 96 -3.31 -6.74 -3.88
C LEU A 96 -3.98 -8.10 -3.66
N LYS A 97 -4.57 -8.31 -2.49
CA LYS A 97 -5.42 -9.46 -2.20
C LYS A 97 -6.75 -8.98 -1.66
N ALA A 98 -7.85 -9.50 -2.23
CA ALA A 98 -9.19 -9.24 -1.74
C ALA A 98 -9.31 -9.65 -0.27
N SER A 99 -9.77 -8.71 0.56
CA SER A 99 -10.06 -8.94 1.97
C SER A 99 -11.23 -8.05 2.39
N PRO A 100 -12.21 -8.54 3.16
CA PRO A 100 -13.29 -7.71 3.70
C PRO A 100 -12.77 -6.52 4.50
N GLN A 101 -11.64 -6.68 5.19
CA GLN A 101 -11.04 -5.60 6.00
C GLN A 101 -10.43 -4.48 5.15
N LEU A 102 -10.15 -4.74 3.88
CA LEU A 102 -9.55 -3.80 2.94
C LEU A 102 -10.46 -3.57 1.72
N SER A 103 -11.76 -3.79 1.86
CA SER A 103 -12.72 -3.63 0.76
C SER A 103 -12.89 -2.19 0.31
N PHE A 104 -12.45 -1.23 1.12
CA PHE A 104 -12.42 0.20 0.79
C PHE A 104 -11.23 0.59 -0.09
N LEU A 105 -10.20 -0.27 -0.22
CA LEU A 105 -9.08 0.00 -1.10
C LEU A 105 -9.46 -0.31 -2.55
N SER A 106 -9.18 0.63 -3.44
CA SER A 106 -9.18 0.38 -4.88
C SER A 106 -8.16 -0.68 -5.24
N SER A 107 -8.44 -1.47 -6.28
CA SER A 107 -7.41 -2.33 -6.84
C SER A 107 -6.33 -1.45 -7.45
N PHE A 108 -5.07 -1.87 -7.36
CA PHE A 108 -3.94 -1.14 -7.95
C PHE A 108 -4.09 -0.92 -9.48
N TYR A 109 -4.97 -1.69 -10.11
CA TYR A 109 -5.25 -1.72 -11.54
C TYR A 109 -6.71 -1.46 -11.91
N ASP A 110 -7.49 -0.79 -11.04
CA ASP A 110 -8.91 -0.56 -11.34
C ASP A 110 -9.09 0.04 -12.74
N LEU A 111 -9.87 -0.69 -13.56
CA LEU A 111 -10.28 -0.33 -14.90
C LEU A 111 -11.44 0.66 -14.77
N ILE A 112 -11.12 1.95 -14.85
CA ILE A 112 -12.15 2.98 -14.93
C ILE A 112 -12.41 3.21 -16.43
N TYR A 113 -13.61 2.83 -16.90
CA TYR A 113 -14.06 2.98 -18.30
C TYR A 113 -13.12 2.40 -19.37
N GLY A 114 -12.50 1.24 -19.10
CA GLY A 114 -11.56 0.63 -20.05
C GLY A 114 -10.16 1.26 -20.04
N VAL A 115 -9.92 2.27 -19.20
CA VAL A 115 -8.62 2.92 -19.03
C VAL A 115 -8.00 2.48 -17.71
N MET A 116 -6.78 1.93 -17.80
CA MET A 116 -5.99 1.48 -16.66
C MET A 116 -5.31 2.70 -16.03
N VAL A 117 -5.81 3.18 -14.90
CA VAL A 117 -5.47 4.51 -14.38
C VAL A 117 -4.13 4.54 -13.65
N TYR A 118 -3.91 3.73 -12.60
CA TYR A 118 -2.76 3.98 -11.70
C TYR A 118 -1.41 3.44 -12.17
N SER A 119 -1.36 2.24 -12.72
CA SER A 119 -0.06 1.61 -13.03
C SER A 119 0.73 2.31 -14.14
N ARG A 120 0.06 3.08 -15.01
CA ARG A 120 0.73 3.85 -16.06
C ARG A 120 1.50 5.03 -15.47
N PHE A 121 1.02 5.59 -14.37
CA PHE A 121 1.61 6.78 -13.74
C PHE A 121 2.60 6.46 -12.62
N LEU A 122 2.71 5.21 -12.18
CA LEU A 122 3.75 4.82 -11.23
C LEU A 122 5.12 5.04 -11.90
N PRO A 123 6.03 5.89 -11.41
CA PRO A 123 7.37 6.02 -11.96
C PRO A 123 8.18 4.72 -11.81
N ASP A 124 9.07 4.44 -12.76
CA ASP A 124 9.88 3.21 -12.74
C ASP A 124 10.78 3.12 -11.49
N GLU A 125 11.33 4.25 -11.09
CA GLU A 125 12.26 4.37 -9.95
C GLU A 125 11.55 4.45 -8.59
N GLU A 126 10.22 4.61 -8.58
CA GLU A 126 9.46 4.75 -7.34
C GLU A 126 9.53 3.46 -6.52
N ASP A 127 9.89 3.61 -5.24
CA ASP A 127 9.80 2.52 -4.28
C ASP A 127 8.36 2.32 -3.83
N VAL A 128 7.94 1.08 -3.92
CA VAL A 128 6.60 0.62 -3.58
C VAL A 128 6.72 -0.43 -2.50
N THR A 129 5.91 -0.33 -1.45
CA THR A 129 5.96 -1.29 -0.35
C THR A 129 4.71 -2.17 -0.34
N VAL A 130 4.91 -3.47 -0.42
CA VAL A 130 3.87 -4.48 -0.19
C VAL A 130 3.78 -4.74 1.31
N HIS A 131 2.60 -4.51 1.86
CA HIS A 131 2.25 -4.81 3.24
C HIS A 131 1.32 -6.01 3.28
N CYS A 132 1.65 -7.01 4.09
CA CYS A 132 0.80 -8.19 4.24
C CYS A 132 0.93 -8.83 5.62
N VAL A 133 -0.07 -9.66 5.94
CA VAL A 133 -0.09 -10.51 7.12
C VAL A 133 -0.15 -11.96 6.67
N VAL A 134 0.78 -12.76 7.17
CA VAL A 134 0.87 -14.19 6.93
C VAL A 134 0.69 -14.94 8.24
N ILE A 135 -0.26 -15.87 8.28
CA ILE A 135 -0.40 -16.83 9.38
C ILE A 135 0.21 -18.15 8.93
N ALA A 136 1.00 -18.78 9.81
CA ALA A 136 1.57 -20.10 9.60
C ALA A 136 1.19 -21.02 10.75
N ASP A 137 0.60 -22.17 10.41
CA ASP A 137 0.20 -23.21 11.35
C ASP A 137 0.92 -24.52 11.01
N PRO A 138 1.34 -25.31 12.01
CA PRO A 138 2.00 -26.58 11.79
C PRO A 138 1.00 -27.59 11.22
N VAL A 139 1.43 -28.33 10.20
CA VAL A 139 0.64 -29.40 9.60
C VAL A 139 1.16 -30.75 10.09
N HIS A 140 0.27 -31.58 10.63
CA HIS A 140 0.61 -32.97 10.92
C HIS A 140 0.83 -33.72 9.60
N GLN A 141 2.10 -33.92 9.24
CA GLN A 141 2.44 -34.71 8.06
C GLN A 141 2.19 -36.21 8.30
N ALA A 142 1.69 -36.88 7.26
CA ALA A 142 1.75 -38.33 7.19
C ALA A 142 3.22 -38.75 7.04
N PRO A 143 3.70 -39.78 7.78
CA PRO A 143 5.12 -40.15 7.87
C PRO A 143 5.77 -40.59 6.55
N SER A 144 5.04 -40.71 5.45
CA SER A 144 5.53 -41.13 4.13
C SER A 144 5.91 -39.99 3.19
N THR A 145 5.71 -38.74 3.59
CA THR A 145 5.96 -37.57 2.72
C THR A 145 7.43 -37.19 2.81
N LYS A 146 8.20 -37.41 1.74
CA LYS A 146 9.56 -36.85 1.66
C LYS A 146 9.46 -35.32 1.71
N GLU A 147 10.28 -34.69 2.56
CA GLU A 147 10.46 -33.24 2.54
C GLU A 147 10.92 -32.84 1.14
N ASP A 148 10.06 -32.13 0.40
CA ASP A 148 10.56 -31.33 -0.72
C ASP A 148 11.09 -30.05 -0.09
N ASP A 149 12.39 -29.85 -0.19
CA ASP A 149 13.05 -28.65 0.28
C ASP A 149 12.53 -27.44 -0.48
N LEU A 150 12.10 -26.43 0.27
CA LEU A 150 11.89 -25.10 -0.28
C LEU A 150 13.24 -24.58 -0.78
N SER A 151 13.50 -24.72 -2.08
CA SER A 151 14.79 -24.31 -2.65
C SER A 151 14.84 -22.80 -2.86
N LEU A 152 15.90 -22.18 -2.32
CA LEU A 152 16.24 -20.79 -2.59
C LEU A 152 16.34 -20.56 -4.11
N LYS A 153 15.61 -19.57 -4.63
CA LYS A 153 15.66 -19.22 -6.05
C LYS A 153 16.77 -18.23 -6.32
N GLU A 154 17.24 -18.21 -7.56
CA GLU A 154 18.23 -17.25 -8.03
C GLU A 154 17.79 -15.81 -7.72
N GLY A 155 18.68 -15.04 -7.10
CA GLY A 155 18.44 -13.64 -6.71
C GLY A 155 17.63 -13.45 -5.42
N GLN A 156 17.24 -14.51 -4.71
CA GLN A 156 16.66 -14.41 -3.36
C GLN A 156 17.76 -14.46 -2.31
N ASN A 157 17.63 -13.64 -1.27
CA ASN A 157 18.41 -13.78 -0.04
C ASN A 157 17.60 -14.53 1.02
N ILE A 158 18.29 -15.02 2.06
CA ILE A 158 17.64 -15.55 3.26
C ILE A 158 17.51 -14.40 4.26
N VAL A 159 16.28 -14.17 4.73
CA VAL A 159 15.96 -13.21 5.79
C VAL A 159 15.54 -13.99 7.01
N ASP A 160 16.39 -14.00 8.02
CA ASP A 160 16.06 -14.63 9.29
C ASP A 160 15.05 -13.77 10.06
N ILE A 161 13.90 -14.37 10.37
CA ILE A 161 12.90 -13.80 11.25
C ILE A 161 13.20 -14.29 12.67
N GLU A 162 13.58 -13.34 13.53
CA GLU A 162 13.62 -13.57 14.96
C GLU A 162 12.19 -13.62 15.51
N GLY A 163 11.98 -14.39 16.58
CA GLY A 163 10.71 -14.70 17.24
C GLY A 163 9.68 -13.59 17.38
N ARG A 164 9.21 -13.38 18.61
CA ARG A 164 8.37 -12.21 18.89
C ARG A 164 9.26 -10.98 18.78
N PRO A 165 9.03 -10.05 17.85
CA PRO A 165 9.86 -8.87 17.80
C PRO A 165 9.69 -8.09 19.11
N MET A 166 10.78 -7.87 19.84
CA MET A 166 10.82 -7.02 21.04
C MET A 166 10.79 -5.53 20.62
N PHE A 167 9.75 -5.12 19.90
CA PHE A 167 9.47 -3.70 19.78
C PHE A 167 8.74 -3.25 21.04
N ALA A 168 9.49 -2.68 21.98
CA ALA A 168 8.91 -1.85 23.02
C ALA A 168 8.24 -0.67 22.31
N LEU A 169 6.90 -0.65 22.31
CA LEU A 169 6.18 0.54 21.86
C LEU A 169 6.41 1.63 22.91
N PRO A 170 6.58 2.90 22.51
CA PRO A 170 6.65 3.99 23.45
C PRO A 170 5.44 3.97 24.39
N GLU A 171 5.66 4.24 25.68
CA GLU A 171 4.58 4.26 26.69
C GLU A 171 3.46 5.25 26.35
N SER A 172 3.76 6.25 25.51
CA SER A 172 2.79 7.22 25.01
C SER A 172 1.74 6.62 24.05
N TYR A 173 1.92 5.39 23.56
CA TYR A 173 0.96 4.76 22.67
C TYR A 173 -0.20 4.23 23.51
N THR A 174 -1.31 4.94 23.50
CA THR A 174 -2.53 4.55 24.24
C THR A 174 -3.59 3.95 23.33
N ASN A 175 -3.55 4.26 22.03
CA ASN A 175 -4.52 3.77 21.08
C ASN A 175 -4.31 2.29 20.75
N LYS A 176 -5.16 1.44 21.32
CA LYS A 176 -5.14 -0.01 21.14
C LYS A 176 -5.23 -0.43 19.67
N MET A 177 -6.00 0.27 18.84
CA MET A 177 -6.14 -0.08 17.42
C MET A 177 -4.81 0.09 16.68
N VAL A 178 -4.07 1.16 16.99
CA VAL A 178 -2.75 1.43 16.42
C VAL A 178 -1.73 0.39 16.90
N ILE A 179 -1.74 0.08 18.20
CA ILE A 179 -0.87 -0.95 18.79
C ILE A 179 -1.10 -2.31 18.12
N ASP A 180 -2.35 -2.69 17.94
CA ASP A 180 -2.75 -3.98 17.39
C ASP A 180 -2.37 -4.06 15.90
N PHE A 181 -2.56 -2.99 15.13
CA PHE A 181 -2.08 -2.91 13.75
C PHE A 181 -0.55 -3.04 13.66
N ILE A 182 0.21 -2.34 14.50
CA ILE A 182 1.69 -2.38 14.45
C ILE A 182 2.21 -3.77 14.85
N ARG A 183 1.62 -4.39 15.87
CA ARG A 183 2.13 -5.65 16.44
C ARG A 183 1.66 -6.89 15.69
N ARG A 184 0.43 -6.88 15.19
CA ARG A 184 -0.24 -8.07 14.64
C ARG A 184 -0.74 -7.88 13.21
N GLY A 185 -0.70 -6.65 12.71
CA GLY A 185 -1.32 -6.30 11.44
C GLY A 185 -2.85 -6.31 11.53
N ASP A 186 -3.43 -6.16 12.71
CA ASP A 186 -4.90 -6.13 12.81
C ASP A 186 -5.41 -4.81 12.22
N VAL A 187 -6.00 -4.86 11.03
CA VAL A 187 -6.62 -3.69 10.39
C VAL A 187 -7.87 -3.32 11.21
N PRO A 188 -7.96 -2.09 11.74
CA PRO A 188 -9.11 -1.71 12.55
C PRO A 188 -10.39 -1.71 11.72
N ASN A 189 -11.51 -2.05 12.37
CA ASN A 189 -12.83 -1.82 11.79
C ASN A 189 -13.12 -0.32 11.79
N LEU A 190 -12.81 0.32 10.65
CA LEU A 190 -12.88 1.76 10.46
C LEU A 190 -14.32 2.25 10.35
N ASP A 191 -14.58 3.35 11.05
CA ASP A 191 -15.64 4.30 10.77
C ASP A 191 -14.99 5.70 10.60
N ILE A 192 -15.78 6.69 10.20
CA ILE A 192 -15.28 8.04 9.91
C ILE A 192 -14.59 8.65 11.14
N ASP A 193 -15.19 8.49 12.33
CA ASP A 193 -14.67 9.07 13.57
C ASP A 193 -13.33 8.43 13.96
N LYS A 194 -13.26 7.09 13.94
CA LYS A 194 -12.02 6.34 14.22
C LYS A 194 -10.91 6.68 13.23
N ALA A 195 -11.22 6.77 11.95
CA ALA A 195 -10.24 7.12 10.93
C ALA A 195 -9.66 8.52 11.18
N ILE A 196 -10.52 9.53 11.46
CA ILE A 196 -10.08 10.88 11.80
C ILE A 196 -9.23 10.89 13.08
N GLN A 197 -9.65 10.15 14.11
CA GLN A 197 -8.90 10.05 15.37
C GLN A 197 -7.50 9.49 15.16
N ILE A 198 -7.38 8.35 14.46
CA ILE A 198 -6.09 7.70 14.18
C ILE A 198 -5.16 8.65 13.40
N ILE A 199 -5.70 9.38 12.41
CA ILE A 199 -4.92 10.35 11.65
C ILE A 199 -4.39 11.48 12.56
N ARG A 200 -5.23 12.02 13.45
CA ARG A 200 -4.81 13.09 14.39
C ARG A 200 -3.66 12.64 15.30
N GLU A 201 -3.71 11.40 15.75
CA GLU A 201 -2.70 10.78 16.61
C GLU A 201 -1.44 10.33 15.85
N THR A 202 -1.39 10.47 14.52
CA THR A 202 -0.27 9.96 13.72
C THR A 202 1.08 10.59 14.07
N LYS A 203 1.09 11.85 14.53
CA LYS A 203 2.32 12.50 15.02
C LYS A 203 2.90 11.80 16.24
N GLU A 204 2.07 11.17 17.06
CA GLU A 204 2.48 10.44 18.26
C GLU A 204 2.99 9.05 17.90
N HIS A 205 2.26 8.34 17.02
CA HIS A 205 2.53 6.94 16.75
C HIS A 205 3.37 6.63 15.50
N LYS A 206 3.67 7.63 14.66
CA LYS A 206 4.54 7.54 13.46
C LYS A 206 4.22 6.35 12.54
N CYS A 207 2.95 5.94 12.47
CA CYS A 207 2.50 4.82 11.65
C CYS A 207 1.86 5.36 10.36
N GLU A 208 2.71 5.79 9.42
CA GLU A 208 2.23 6.39 8.16
C GLU A 208 1.36 5.44 7.34
N VAL A 209 1.65 4.13 7.37
CA VAL A 209 0.87 3.12 6.65
C VAL A 209 -0.58 3.11 7.11
N LEU A 210 -0.82 3.14 8.43
CA LEU A 210 -2.18 3.17 8.98
C LEU A 210 -2.89 4.49 8.67
N LYS A 211 -2.16 5.62 8.68
CA LYS A 211 -2.69 6.91 8.23
C LYS A 211 -3.13 6.85 6.78
N ILE A 212 -2.31 6.28 5.88
CA ILE A 212 -2.66 6.11 4.46
C ILE A 212 -3.94 5.28 4.32
N LEU A 213 -4.06 4.15 5.05
CA LEU A 213 -5.29 3.34 5.05
C LEU A 213 -6.51 4.15 5.52
N CYS A 214 -6.36 4.97 6.57
CA CYS A 214 -7.44 5.83 7.05
C CYS A 214 -7.83 6.89 6.00
N VAL A 215 -6.86 7.48 5.29
CA VAL A 215 -7.13 8.43 4.22
C VAL A 215 -7.89 7.79 3.06
N GLU A 216 -7.47 6.61 2.58
CA GLU A 216 -8.19 5.88 1.54
C GLU A 216 -9.62 5.54 1.97
N TYR A 217 -9.80 5.09 3.23
CA TYR A 217 -11.12 4.84 3.79
C TYR A 217 -12.00 6.09 3.75
N LEU A 218 -11.47 7.24 4.20
CA LEU A 218 -12.22 8.50 4.19
C LEU A 218 -12.56 8.95 2.76
N MET A 219 -11.63 8.84 1.81
CA MET A 219 -11.88 9.16 0.39
C MET A 219 -13.01 8.31 -0.19
N GLY A 220 -13.04 7.01 0.11
CA GLY A 220 -14.10 6.10 -0.33
C GLY A 220 -15.46 6.34 0.33
N ASN A 221 -15.48 7.04 1.48
CA ASN A 221 -16.69 7.31 2.27
C ASN A 221 -17.14 8.78 2.22
N ILE A 222 -16.71 9.55 1.21
CA ILE A 222 -17.23 10.90 0.95
C ILE A 222 -18.65 10.78 0.36
N THR A 223 -19.65 11.20 1.14
CA THR A 223 -21.07 11.19 0.78
C THR A 223 -21.70 12.54 1.14
N THR A 224 -22.94 12.79 0.74
CA THR A 224 -23.70 13.99 1.13
C THR A 224 -23.77 14.18 2.65
N LYS A 225 -23.82 13.09 3.43
CA LYS A 225 -23.90 13.12 4.90
C LYS A 225 -22.54 13.33 5.57
N SER A 226 -21.48 12.78 4.99
CA SER A 226 -20.14 12.74 5.60
C SER A 226 -19.20 13.85 5.14
N ILE A 227 -19.45 14.47 3.97
CA ILE A 227 -18.50 15.40 3.35
C ILE A 227 -18.13 16.58 4.26
N ARG A 228 -19.09 17.12 5.02
CA ARG A 228 -18.84 18.26 5.91
C ARG A 228 -17.85 17.90 7.00
N GLN A 229 -18.03 16.72 7.60
CA GLN A 229 -17.15 16.23 8.65
C GLN A 229 -15.76 15.91 8.11
N ILE A 230 -15.70 15.17 6.99
CA ILE A 230 -14.44 14.75 6.36
C ILE A 230 -13.64 15.96 5.88
N SER A 231 -14.28 16.91 5.20
CA SER A 231 -13.63 18.12 4.70
C SER A 231 -13.08 18.99 5.83
N ARG A 232 -13.85 19.20 6.92
CA ARG A 232 -13.35 19.94 8.09
C ARG A 232 -12.14 19.26 8.71
N ALA A 233 -12.21 17.94 8.91
CA ALA A 233 -11.09 17.18 9.45
C ALA A 233 -9.85 17.26 8.53
N ALA A 234 -10.04 17.21 7.21
CA ALA A 234 -8.95 17.31 6.25
C ALA A 234 -8.21 18.66 6.38
N ILE A 235 -8.96 19.77 6.49
CA ILE A 235 -8.42 21.12 6.69
C ILE A 235 -7.70 21.24 8.03
N ASP A 236 -8.35 20.82 9.12
CA ASP A 236 -7.80 20.93 10.48
C ASP A 236 -6.48 20.14 10.65
N ILE A 237 -6.38 19.00 9.95
CA ILE A 237 -5.21 18.12 10.01
C ILE A 237 -4.14 18.51 8.96
N GLY A 238 -4.54 19.20 7.89
CA GLY A 238 -3.70 19.50 6.74
C GLY A 238 -3.48 18.29 5.86
N LEU A 239 -4.55 17.78 5.23
CA LEU A 239 -4.52 16.64 4.30
C LEU A 239 -4.95 17.06 2.88
N PRO A 240 -4.05 17.63 2.06
CA PRO A 240 -4.38 18.18 0.75
C PRO A 240 -5.04 17.19 -0.22
N VAL A 241 -4.65 15.90 -0.15
CA VAL A 241 -5.23 14.85 -0.98
C VAL A 241 -6.71 14.65 -0.66
N LEU A 242 -7.06 14.59 0.63
CA LEU A 242 -8.44 14.39 1.08
C LEU A 242 -9.29 15.65 0.86
N GLU A 243 -8.72 16.84 1.05
CA GLU A 243 -9.36 18.12 0.71
C GLU A 243 -9.73 18.15 -0.78
N ARG A 244 -8.78 17.80 -1.67
CA ARG A 244 -9.02 17.74 -3.11
C ARG A 244 -10.14 16.77 -3.47
N SER A 245 -10.13 15.57 -2.90
CA SER A 245 -11.20 14.59 -3.15
C SER A 245 -12.57 15.07 -2.68
N CYS A 246 -12.65 15.83 -1.58
CA CYS A 246 -13.91 16.46 -1.17
C CYS A 246 -14.36 17.51 -2.21
N MET A 247 -13.45 18.35 -2.70
CA MET A 247 -13.77 19.36 -3.72
C MET A 247 -14.24 18.75 -5.04
N GLU A 248 -13.56 17.71 -5.53
CA GLU A 248 -13.92 17.00 -6.76
C GLU A 248 -15.35 16.45 -6.67
N LYS A 249 -15.72 15.84 -5.54
CA LYS A 249 -17.09 15.32 -5.33
C LYS A 249 -18.16 16.41 -5.32
N ILE A 250 -17.86 17.60 -4.82
CA ILE A 250 -18.77 18.76 -4.86
C ILE A 250 -18.89 19.27 -6.30
N ALA A 251 -17.75 19.48 -6.97
CA ALA A 251 -17.67 20.04 -8.32
C ALA A 251 -18.37 19.16 -9.37
N ASP A 252 -18.24 17.84 -9.25
CA ASP A 252 -18.86 16.87 -10.17
C ASP A 252 -20.39 16.76 -9.97
N GLY A 253 -20.99 17.54 -9.07
CA GLY A 253 -22.42 17.51 -8.77
C GLY A 253 -22.87 16.22 -8.07
N SER A 254 -21.93 15.36 -7.67
CA SER A 254 -22.21 14.09 -7.00
C SER A 254 -22.80 14.26 -5.59
N ILE A 255 -22.63 15.46 -5.03
CA ILE A 255 -23.14 15.85 -3.71
C ILE A 255 -23.78 17.23 -3.84
N GLN A 256 -25.11 17.29 -3.70
CA GLN A 256 -25.84 18.55 -3.54
C GLN A 256 -25.83 18.95 -2.06
N THR A 257 -25.17 20.06 -1.75
CA THR A 257 -25.17 20.67 -0.41
C THR A 257 -26.46 21.45 -0.23
N ASN A 258 -27.49 20.82 0.35
CA ASN A 258 -28.82 21.43 0.51
C ASN A 258 -28.91 22.54 1.60
N ASP A 259 -27.79 22.93 2.22
CA ASP A 259 -27.74 23.95 3.28
C ASP A 259 -27.15 25.28 2.75
N GLN A 260 -28.02 26.10 2.15
CA GLN A 260 -27.70 27.45 1.62
C GLN A 260 -27.17 28.44 2.68
N THR A 261 -27.24 28.14 3.97
CA THR A 261 -26.78 29.04 5.03
C THR A 261 -25.30 28.87 5.38
N ASP A 262 -24.70 27.71 5.06
CA ASP A 262 -23.29 27.39 5.35
C ASP A 262 -22.38 27.37 4.11
N GLU A 263 -22.95 27.40 2.90
CA GLU A 263 -22.18 27.59 1.65
C GLU A 263 -21.36 28.88 1.68
N ASN A 264 -21.85 29.93 2.36
CA ASN A 264 -21.12 31.18 2.50
C ASN A 264 -19.88 31.07 3.41
N ARG A 265 -19.73 30.03 4.24
CA ARG A 265 -18.53 29.85 5.09
C ARG A 265 -17.56 28.81 4.53
N LEU A 266 -18.07 27.68 4.06
CA LEU A 266 -17.24 26.66 3.42
C LEU A 266 -16.89 27.05 1.98
N GLY A 267 -17.85 27.53 1.20
CA GLY A 267 -17.64 28.04 -0.15
C GLY A 267 -16.70 29.25 -0.18
N LEU A 268 -16.82 30.23 0.71
CA LEU A 268 -15.88 31.37 0.73
C LEU A 268 -14.48 30.99 1.22
N SER A 269 -14.34 30.02 2.13
CA SER A 269 -13.02 29.52 2.56
C SER A 269 -12.36 28.67 1.47
N LEU A 270 -13.11 27.81 0.77
CA LEU A 270 -12.57 26.95 -0.29
C LEU A 270 -12.37 27.69 -1.62
N VAL A 271 -13.31 28.54 -2.04
CA VAL A 271 -13.15 29.36 -3.26
C VAL A 271 -11.99 30.35 -3.09
N GLY A 272 -11.81 30.93 -1.90
CA GLY A 272 -10.65 31.79 -1.59
C GLY A 272 -9.30 31.08 -1.68
N GLN A 273 -9.23 29.79 -1.36
CA GLN A 273 -8.01 28.99 -1.48
C GLN A 273 -7.76 28.48 -2.91
N CYS A 274 -8.81 28.15 -3.66
CA CYS A 274 -8.70 27.77 -5.08
C CYS A 274 -8.03 28.88 -5.90
N TYR A 275 -8.42 30.15 -5.71
CA TYR A 275 -7.75 31.26 -6.42
C TYR A 275 -6.30 31.47 -5.99
N SER A 276 -5.91 31.10 -4.75
CA SER A 276 -4.53 31.23 -4.30
C SER A 276 -3.59 30.20 -4.94
N ILE A 277 -4.04 28.95 -5.12
CA ILE A 277 -3.23 27.89 -5.75
C ILE A 277 -3.02 28.16 -7.25
N TYR A 278 -4.03 28.69 -7.96
CA TYR A 278 -3.88 29.09 -9.36
C TYR A 278 -3.04 30.36 -9.57
N HIS A 279 -2.83 31.19 -8.54
CA HIS A 279 -2.01 32.41 -8.65
C HIS A 279 -0.52 32.23 -8.30
N VAL A 280 -0.11 31.10 -7.71
CA VAL A 280 1.32 30.83 -7.41
C VAL A 280 2.06 30.20 -8.59
N VAL A 281 1.36 29.67 -9.61
CA VAL A 281 1.96 29.40 -10.92
C VAL A 281 1.94 30.69 -11.74
N ARG A 282 2.87 31.59 -11.42
CA ARG A 282 3.13 32.80 -12.20
C ARG A 282 3.68 32.39 -13.57
N LEU A 283 2.78 32.13 -14.51
CA LEU A 283 3.07 32.23 -15.94
C LEU A 283 3.45 33.68 -16.19
N SER A 284 4.73 33.94 -16.49
CA SER A 284 5.14 35.19 -17.12
C SER A 284 4.72 35.15 -18.59
N PRO A 285 3.82 36.04 -19.06
CA PRO A 285 3.51 36.18 -20.47
C PRO A 285 4.32 37.36 -21.04
N LYS A 286 5.17 37.11 -22.04
CA LYS A 286 5.71 38.07 -23.03
C LYS A 286 6.76 37.34 -23.87
N ARG A 287 6.83 37.44 -25.20
CA ARG A 287 6.05 38.12 -26.24
C ARG A 287 6.52 37.47 -27.55
N PHE A 288 5.61 37.25 -28.49
CA PHE A 288 5.98 37.04 -29.88
C PHE A 288 6.62 38.33 -30.42
N SER A 289 7.76 38.20 -31.11
CA SER A 289 8.17 39.13 -32.15
C SER A 289 8.71 38.30 -33.31
N SER A 290 8.09 38.52 -34.47
CA SER A 290 8.47 38.01 -35.78
C SER A 290 9.66 38.77 -36.35
N ASP A 291 10.35 38.10 -37.27
CA ASP A 291 10.79 38.56 -38.61
C ASP A 291 12.19 38.01 -38.95
N ASP A 292 12.18 37.12 -39.95
CA ASP A 292 12.95 37.18 -41.19
C ASP A 292 14.47 37.41 -41.13
N ASP A 293 15.25 36.38 -41.50
CA ASP A 293 15.84 36.27 -42.86
C ASP A 293 17.02 35.27 -42.90
N ASP A 294 16.96 34.45 -43.94
CA ASP A 294 18.03 33.98 -44.83
C ASP A 294 19.28 33.22 -44.35
N ASP A 295 19.41 32.07 -45.02
CA ASP A 295 20.59 31.58 -45.73
C ASP A 295 21.69 30.78 -45.00
N ASP A 296 22.14 29.82 -45.82
CA ASP A 296 23.43 29.14 -45.82
C ASP A 296 23.64 27.84 -45.01
N LYS A 297 23.39 26.72 -45.72
CA LYS A 297 24.45 25.94 -46.37
C LYS A 297 25.73 25.68 -45.52
N MET A 298 25.90 24.45 -45.03
CA MET A 298 26.96 23.50 -45.46
C MET A 298 27.11 22.33 -44.49
N MET A 299 27.39 21.18 -45.11
CA MET A 299 27.82 19.92 -44.51
C MET A 299 29.16 20.08 -43.76
N SER A 300 29.33 19.36 -42.64
CA SER A 300 30.46 18.43 -42.50
C SER A 300 30.38 17.61 -41.21
N THR A 301 30.63 16.32 -41.40
CA THR A 301 31.13 15.30 -40.46
C THR A 301 32.09 15.85 -39.40
N LEU A 302 32.09 15.27 -38.19
CA LEU A 302 33.32 14.96 -37.45
C LEU A 302 33.08 14.00 -36.25
N ASN A 303 33.77 12.86 -36.33
CA ASN A 303 34.49 12.13 -35.28
C ASN A 303 33.82 11.72 -33.95
N THR A 304 33.61 10.40 -33.88
CA THR A 304 33.72 9.53 -32.70
C THR A 304 35.15 9.45 -32.15
N LYS A 305 35.33 9.65 -30.83
CA LYS A 305 36.30 8.98 -29.92
C LYS A 305 35.94 9.38 -28.47
N SER A 306 35.53 8.43 -27.63
CA SER A 306 36.33 7.76 -26.59
C SER A 306 36.76 8.67 -25.44
N TYR A 307 36.35 8.38 -24.19
CA TYR A 307 37.27 8.04 -23.10
C TYR A 307 36.52 7.45 -21.89
N CYS A 308 37.03 6.33 -21.39
CA CYS A 308 36.80 5.83 -20.03
C CYS A 308 37.79 6.50 -19.08
N GLY A 309 37.35 6.74 -17.85
CA GLY A 309 38.17 6.87 -16.65
C GLY A 309 37.52 6.02 -15.57
#